data_AF-A0AAV3PSC5-F1
#
_entry.id   AF-A0AAV3PSC5-F1
#
_cell.length_a   1.000
_cell.length_b   1.000
_cell.length_c   1.000
_cell.angle_alpha   90.00
_cell.angle_beta   90.00
_cell.angle_gamma   90.00
#
_symmetry.space_group_name_H-M   'P 1'
#
loop_
_entity.id
_entity.type
_entity.pdbx_description
1 polymer ?
#
loop_
_entity_poly.entity_id
_entity_poly.type
_entity_poly.pdbx_seq_one_letter_code
_entity_poly.pdbx_strand_id
1 'polypeptide(L)'
;MAKICLEAESTIDYPDVFKRIMNNAPVPMSPLESLASSAVRTANSARAALILVLTRGGSTAKLVAKYRPRDANSTPTCLWTITCNRLLINRLS
;
A
#
# COMPACT_ATOMS: atom_id res chain seq x y z
N MET A 1 -14.32 -19.14 -0.96
CA MET A 1 -13.88 -17.99 -1.78
C MET A 1 -12.54 -17.40 -1.33
N ALA A 2 -12.30 -17.19 -0.03
CA ALA A 2 -11.04 -16.60 0.46
C ALA A 2 -9.75 -17.32 0.02
N LYS A 3 -9.76 -18.66 -0.07
CA LYS A 3 -8.59 -19.45 -0.51
C LYS A 3 -8.18 -19.16 -1.96
N ILE A 4 -9.13 -18.89 -2.84
CA ILE A 4 -8.85 -18.59 -4.27
C ILE A 4 -8.16 -17.24 -4.39
N CYS A 5 -8.61 -16.24 -3.61
CA CYS A 5 -7.98 -14.92 -3.58
C CYS A 5 -6.54 -15.00 -3.07
N LEU A 6 -6.26 -15.85 -2.08
CA LEU A 6 -4.91 -16.03 -1.54
C LEU A 6 -3.93 -16.60 -2.58
N GLU A 7 -4.34 -17.65 -3.29
CA GLU A 7 -3.51 -18.25 -4.35
C GLU A 7 -3.39 -17.33 -5.57
N ALA A 8 -4.42 -16.54 -5.86
CA ALA A 8 -4.36 -15.53 -6.91
C ALA A 8 -3.35 -14.42 -6.55
N GLU A 9 -3.30 -14.00 -5.28
CA GLU A 9 -2.36 -12.96 -4.82
C GLU A 9 -0.92 -13.45 -4.71
N SER A 10 -0.69 -14.74 -4.44
CA SER A 10 0.66 -15.33 -4.43
C SER A 10 1.30 -15.39 -5.82
N THR A 11 0.49 -15.38 -6.87
CA THR A 11 0.94 -15.48 -8.27
C THR A 11 1.27 -14.10 -8.88
N ILE A 12 0.98 -12.99 -8.19
CA ILE A 12 1.18 -11.64 -8.74
C ILE A 12 2.62 -11.15 -8.54
N ASP A 13 3.26 -10.77 -9.64
CA ASP A 13 4.54 -10.04 -9.63
C ASP A 13 4.35 -8.55 -9.29
N TYR A 14 4.38 -8.24 -7.99
CA TYR A 14 4.35 -6.87 -7.45
C TYR A 14 5.32 -5.86 -8.11
N PRO A 15 6.60 -6.17 -8.39
CA PRO A 15 7.51 -5.19 -9.01
C PRO A 15 7.07 -4.81 -10.44
N ASP A 16 6.51 -5.74 -11.20
CA ASP A 16 6.03 -5.48 -12.56
C ASP A 16 4.70 -4.72 -12.55
N VAL A 17 3.80 -5.04 -11.62
CA VAL A 17 2.58 -4.26 -11.40
C VAL A 17 2.92 -2.80 -11.06
N PHE A 18 3.89 -2.58 -10.15
CA PHE A 18 4.33 -1.24 -9.79
C PHE A 18 4.88 -0.45 -11.00
N LYS A 19 5.72 -1.08 -11.83
CA LYS A 19 6.25 -0.46 -13.05
C LYS A 19 5.14 -0.06 -14.03
N ARG A 20 4.15 -0.94 -14.23
CA ARG A 20 3.00 -0.64 -15.11
C ARG A 20 2.19 0.56 -14.60
N ILE A 21 1.96 0.64 -13.28
CA ILE A 21 1.25 1.77 -12.67
C ILE A 21 2.04 3.06 -12.83
N MET A 22 3.36 3.02 -12.63
CA MET A 22 4.25 4.18 -12.81
C MET A 22 4.26 4.71 -14.25
N ASN A 23 4.28 3.81 -15.24
CA ASN A 23 4.26 4.20 -16.65
C ASN A 23 2.93 4.89 -17.05
N ASN A 24 1.83 4.56 -16.37
CA ASN A 24 0.52 5.15 -16.62
C ASN A 24 0.27 6.43 -15.78
N ALA A 25 1.18 6.79 -14.87
CA ALA A 25 1.00 7.94 -14.01
C ALA A 25 1.29 9.25 -14.77
N PRO A 26 0.47 10.31 -14.59
CA PRO A 26 0.69 11.59 -15.25
C PRO A 26 1.95 12.27 -14.72
N VAL A 27 2.74 12.84 -15.63
CA VAL A 27 3.94 13.64 -15.34
C VAL A 27 3.61 15.10 -15.66
N PRO A 28 3.79 16.08 -14.76
CA PRO A 28 4.45 15.99 -13.45
C PRO A 28 3.56 15.41 -12.34
N MET A 29 4.14 14.57 -11.49
CA MET A 29 3.44 14.01 -10.33
C MET A 29 3.28 15.06 -9.23
N SER A 30 2.21 14.93 -8.44
CA SER A 30 2.08 15.70 -7.20
C SER A 30 3.14 15.27 -6.18
N PRO A 31 3.56 16.14 -5.24
CA PRO A 31 4.55 15.78 -4.24
C PRO A 31 4.09 14.64 -3.33
N LEU A 32 2.78 14.54 -3.05
CA LEU A 32 2.20 13.44 -2.27
C LEU A 32 2.26 12.10 -3.02
N GLU A 33 1.98 12.09 -4.33
CA GLU A 33 2.13 10.91 -5.19
C GLU A 33 3.60 10.51 -5.31
N SER A 34 4.49 11.48 -5.46
CA SER A 34 5.95 11.25 -5.54
C SER A 34 6.50 10.62 -4.26
N LEU A 35 6.02 11.07 -3.10
CA LEU A 35 6.36 10.50 -1.80
C LEU A 35 5.81 9.08 -1.66
N ALA A 36 4.54 8.86 -1.98
CA ALA A 36 3.90 7.54 -1.90
C ALA A 36 4.61 6.52 -2.80
N SER A 37 4.91 6.91 -4.04
CA SER A 37 5.66 6.11 -5.01
C SER A 37 7.07 5.75 -4.51
N SER A 38 7.76 6.69 -3.88
CA SER A 38 9.07 6.45 -3.28
C SER A 38 9.01 5.50 -2.09
N ALA A 39 8.03 5.67 -1.20
CA ALA A 39 7.83 4.80 -0.05
C ALA A 39 7.58 3.34 -0.48
N VAL A 40 6.74 3.12 -1.48
CA VAL A 40 6.44 1.77 -2.00
C VAL A 40 7.66 1.14 -2.67
N ARG A 41 8.45 1.91 -3.43
CA ARG A 41 9.73 1.42 -3.98
C ARG A 41 10.68 0.96 -2.87
N THR A 42 10.89 1.80 -1.86
CA THR A 42 11.78 1.48 -0.74
C THR A 42 11.29 0.26 0.02
N ALA A 43 9.97 0.14 0.26
CA ALA A 43 9.39 -1.03 0.91
C ALA A 43 9.62 -2.32 0.11
N ASN A 44 9.49 -2.25 -1.21
CA ASN A 44 9.76 -3.39 -2.08
C ASN A 44 11.24 -3.78 -2.09
N SER A 45 12.14 -2.79 -2.17
CA SER A 45 13.59 -3.01 -2.12
C SER A 45 14.06 -3.57 -0.77
N ALA A 46 13.52 -3.06 0.34
CA ALA A 46 13.86 -3.48 1.69
C ALA A 46 13.12 -4.77 2.13
N ARG A 47 12.20 -5.30 1.31
CA ARG A 47 11.29 -6.40 1.67
C ARG A 47 10.59 -6.14 3.01
N ALA A 48 10.08 -4.93 3.19
CA ALA A 48 9.43 -4.52 4.42
C ALA A 48 8.13 -5.30 4.66
N ALA A 49 7.87 -5.66 5.92
CA ALA A 49 6.64 -6.36 6.30
C ALA A 49 5.41 -5.44 6.41
N LEU A 50 5.62 -4.13 6.58
CA LEU A 50 4.56 -3.15 6.75
C LEU A 50 5.01 -1.76 6.28
N ILE A 51 4.08 -0.97 5.73
CA ILE A 51 4.24 0.47 5.49
C ILE A 51 3.29 1.22 6.44
N LEU A 52 3.83 2.01 7.37
CA LEU A 52 3.05 2.86 8.27
C LEU A 52 2.84 4.24 7.64
N VAL A 53 1.59 4.67 7.48
CA VAL A 53 1.25 6.01 6.96
C VAL A 53 0.49 6.80 8.02
N LEU A 54 1.11 7.86 8.54
CA LEU A 54 0.45 8.79 9.47
C LEU A 54 -0.23 9.90 8.67
N THR A 55 -1.56 9.89 8.64
CA THR A 55 -2.35 10.92 7.95
C THR A 55 -3.62 11.23 8.72
N ARG A 56 -3.99 12.51 8.76
CA ARG A 56 -5.23 12.99 9.41
C ARG A 56 -6.49 12.68 8.59
N GLY A 57 -6.35 12.54 7.27
CA GLY A 57 -7.49 12.45 6.33
C GLY A 57 -7.52 11.20 5.45
N GLY A 58 -6.56 10.27 5.61
CA GLY A 58 -6.53 9.03 4.82
C GLY A 58 -6.15 9.20 3.33
N SER A 59 -6.00 10.44 2.83
CA SER A 59 -5.69 10.70 1.42
C SER A 59 -4.35 10.07 1.00
N THR A 60 -3.31 10.21 1.82
CA THR A 60 -1.98 9.63 1.54
C THR A 60 -2.00 8.10 1.56
N ALA A 61 -2.76 7.51 2.48
CA ALA A 61 -2.97 6.08 2.56
C ALA A 61 -3.59 5.51 1.27
N LYS A 62 -4.56 6.24 0.68
CA LYS A 62 -5.18 5.88 -0.60
C LYS A 62 -4.19 5.94 -1.76
N LEU A 63 -3.27 6.90 -1.76
CA LEU A 63 -2.21 7.01 -2.78
C LEU A 63 -1.21 5.85 -2.66
N VAL A 64 -0.84 5.44 -1.44
CA VAL A 64 0.02 4.26 -1.24
C VAL A 64 -0.67 2.97 -1.72
N ALA A 65 -1.96 2.82 -1.42
CA ALA A 65 -2.75 1.67 -1.87
C ALA A 65 -2.81 1.53 -3.40
N LYS A 66 -2.79 2.65 -4.13
CA LYS A 66 -2.78 2.69 -5.60
C LYS A 66 -1.60 1.92 -6.21
N TYR A 67 -0.46 1.89 -5.52
CA TYR A 67 0.78 1.26 -6.01
C TYR A 67 0.92 -0.22 -5.64
N ARG A 68 -0.08 -0.83 -4.97
CA ARG A 68 -0.07 -2.26 -4.57
C ARG A 68 1.28 -2.69 -3.96
N PRO A 69 1.63 -2.25 -2.74
CA PRO A 69 2.84 -2.72 -2.07
C PRO A 69 2.83 -4.25 -1.92
N ARG A 70 4.03 -4.85 -1.93
CA ARG A 70 4.20 -6.28 -1.69
C ARG A 70 3.89 -6.61 -0.23
N ASP A 71 3.04 -7.59 -0.01
CA ASP A 71 2.83 -8.19 1.31
C ASP A 71 3.93 -9.23 1.58
N ALA A 72 4.70 -9.03 2.65
CA ALA A 72 5.82 -9.92 2.99
C ALA A 72 5.39 -11.23 3.66
N ASN A 73 4.11 -11.40 4.02
CA ASN A 73 3.64 -12.59 4.72
C ASN A 73 2.34 -13.13 4.14
N SER A 74 2.40 -14.36 3.60
CA SER A 74 1.30 -15.13 3.07
C SER A 74 0.41 -15.70 4.19
N THR A 75 -0.27 -14.84 4.96
CA THR A 75 -1.23 -15.30 5.98
C THR A 75 -2.61 -14.68 5.79
N PRO A 76 -3.69 -15.46 6.01
CA PRO A 76 -5.05 -15.13 5.59
C PRO A 76 -5.70 -14.23 6.63
N THR A 77 -5.41 -12.95 6.62
CA THR A 77 -6.34 -11.97 7.17
C THR A 77 -6.55 -10.88 6.15
N CYS A 78 -7.79 -10.80 5.64
CA CYS A 78 -8.32 -9.83 4.70
C CYS A 78 -8.32 -8.38 5.23
N LEU A 79 -7.41 -8.04 6.15
CA LEU A 79 -7.27 -6.70 6.66
C LEU A 79 -6.07 -6.08 5.96
N TRP A 80 -6.33 -5.56 4.77
CA TRP A 80 -5.75 -4.27 4.37
C TRP A 80 -6.15 -3.22 5.41
N THR A 81 -5.69 -3.35 6.65
CA THR A 81 -5.65 -2.21 7.57
C THR A 81 -4.39 -1.46 7.24
N ILE A 82 -4.49 -0.70 6.16
CA ILE A 82 -4.02 0.67 6.29
C ILE A 82 -4.77 1.21 7.50
N THR A 83 -4.14 1.18 8.68
CA THR A 83 -4.69 1.69 9.93
C THR A 83 -4.98 3.16 9.71
N CYS A 84 -6.21 3.43 9.28
CA CYS A 84 -6.85 4.71 9.30
C CYS A 84 -6.87 5.09 10.78
N ASN A 85 -5.99 5.99 11.18
CA ASN A 85 -5.94 6.56 12.51
C ASN A 85 -7.20 7.42 12.74
N ARG A 86 -8.35 6.76 12.87
CA ARG A 86 -9.65 7.30 13.29
C ARG A 86 -10.26 6.47 14.42
N LEU A 87 -9.47 5.65 15.10
CA LEU A 87 -9.93 4.86 16.26
C LEU A 87 -9.05 4.98 17.52
N LEU A 88 -7.95 5.77 17.51
CA LEU A 88 -7.12 5.96 18.72
C LEU A 88 -7.03 7.39 19.26
N ILE A 89 -7.57 8.42 18.57
CA ILE A 89 -7.56 9.80 19.11
C ILE A 89 -8.95 10.29 19.58
N ASN A 90 -10.06 9.72 19.08
CA ASN A 90 -11.42 10.11 19.51
C ASN A 90 -12.04 9.17 20.57
N ARG A 91 -11.21 8.42 21.32
CA ARG A 91 -11.66 7.62 22.47
C ARG A 91 -11.13 8.12 23.83
N LEU A 92 -10.62 9.36 23.83
CA LEU A 92 -10.15 10.11 25.00
C LEU A 92 -10.55 11.59 24.83
N SER A 93 -11.85 11.86 24.78
CA SER A 93 -12.49 13.10 25.22
C SER A 93 -13.99 12.90 25.37
#